data_AF-A0A0R3VUE4-F1
#
_entry.id   AF-A0A0R3VUE4-F1
#
_cell.length_a   1.000
_cell.length_b   1.000
_cell.length_c   1.000
_cell.angle_alpha   90.00
_cell.angle_beta   90.00
_cell.angle_gamma   90.00
#
_symmetry.space_group_name_H-M   'P 1'
#
loop_
_entity.id
_entity.type
_entity.pdbx_description
1 polymer ?
#
loop_
_entity_poly.entity_id
_entity_poly.type
_entity_poly.pdbx_seq_one_letter_code
_entity_poly.pdbx_strand_id
1 'polypeptide(L)'
;MKLLLSLFVLSIISSHTGSTQGMLKKGCFLHQSVLICREEVPHGEDLQNPEIQTLVMSQLPEGTWLSLEEPQLASSGIQKIEIQRSFIDRVETGYFSKVGGKNKVKRLILRNVQGSAVVDRNMLQGLEKSLNYLVVTNGLTVNIADLTEMEYLTDLELMGTKIVGTSADFEKLLPRLRSLDIKKCNLLQFPWEALAKWLTESESRRLKINDNDWICNCSMVELKHLHPSVVKSELQKLKCAGPPNLAGKQLSELSDKDLCPEGEPDVEQRGEKGSLEASSSTSADGSGRVGSGSNSGKADLGPSSGQQGKGDQEGKSGAMRTEVIIGGTVVGVLVVAFIIFIIVYKCRLYPKNKNREERTSRTHQNKRYVPSIHHLSFCRPSSRLPSSPPPEEETDEEGS
;
A
#
# COMPACT_ATOMS: atom_id res chain seq x y z
N MET A 1 0.90 -66.04 -22.86
CA MET A 1 0.90 -64.92 -21.89
C MET A 1 1.72 -63.77 -22.46
N LYS A 2 1.59 -62.53 -21.95
CA LYS A 2 2.08 -61.26 -22.54
C LYS A 2 1.35 -60.78 -23.82
N LEU A 3 0.03 -60.60 -23.77
CA LEU A 3 -0.71 -59.78 -24.78
C LEU A 3 -2.10 -59.31 -24.28
N LEU A 4 -2.26 -59.09 -22.97
CA LEU A 4 -3.54 -58.77 -22.31
C LEU A 4 -3.42 -57.67 -21.23
N LEU A 5 -2.42 -56.77 -21.36
CA LEU A 5 -2.15 -55.73 -20.35
C LEU A 5 -1.96 -54.31 -20.94
N SER A 6 -2.42 -54.05 -22.16
CA SER A 6 -2.30 -52.75 -22.85
C SER A 6 -3.63 -52.07 -23.16
N LEU A 7 -4.76 -52.59 -22.66
CA LEU A 7 -6.11 -52.05 -22.91
C LEU A 7 -6.81 -51.42 -21.69
N PHE A 8 -6.14 -51.37 -20.53
CA PHE A 8 -6.70 -50.77 -19.30
C PHE A 8 -6.09 -49.43 -18.88
N VAL A 9 -5.23 -48.83 -19.73
CA VAL A 9 -4.57 -47.53 -19.47
C VAL A 9 -5.11 -46.41 -20.40
N LEU A 10 -5.95 -46.76 -21.38
CA LEU A 10 -6.44 -45.85 -22.43
C LEU A 10 -7.89 -45.37 -22.25
N SER A 11 -8.47 -45.52 -21.04
CA SER A 11 -9.88 -45.20 -20.77
C SER A 11 -10.10 -44.23 -19.58
N ILE A 12 -9.08 -43.47 -19.16
CA ILE A 12 -9.21 -42.45 -18.09
C ILE A 12 -8.59 -41.09 -18.51
N ILE A 13 -8.77 -40.68 -19.78
CA ILE A 13 -8.38 -39.33 -20.26
C ILE A 13 -9.50 -38.68 -21.11
N SER A 14 -10.77 -38.93 -20.75
CA SER A 14 -11.96 -38.33 -21.40
C SER A 14 -13.01 -37.83 -20.41
N SER A 15 -12.58 -37.33 -19.24
CA SER A 15 -13.49 -36.90 -18.17
C SER A 15 -12.97 -35.73 -17.30
N HIS A 16 -12.11 -34.87 -17.85
CA HIS A 16 -11.74 -33.59 -17.21
C HIS A 16 -11.67 -32.38 -18.18
N THR A 17 -12.55 -32.34 -19.18
CA THR A 17 -13.01 -31.07 -19.78
C THR A 17 -13.94 -30.30 -18.82
N GLY A 18 -13.49 -30.17 -17.57
CA GLY A 18 -14.15 -29.46 -16.48
C GLY A 18 -13.50 -28.11 -16.26
N SER A 19 -13.38 -27.31 -17.34
CA SER A 19 -12.98 -25.91 -17.21
C SER A 19 -14.13 -25.10 -16.64
N THR A 20 -14.41 -25.32 -15.35
CA THR A 20 -15.15 -24.35 -14.55
C THR A 20 -14.26 -23.14 -14.35
N GLN A 21 -14.18 -22.30 -15.40
CA GLN A 21 -14.25 -20.86 -15.17
C GLN A 21 -15.55 -20.64 -14.39
N GLY A 22 -15.46 -20.70 -13.06
CA GLY A 22 -16.55 -20.26 -12.21
C GLY A 22 -16.78 -18.80 -12.55
N MET A 23 -17.90 -18.51 -13.22
CA MET A 23 -18.30 -17.14 -13.52
C MET A 23 -18.46 -16.44 -12.17
N LEU A 24 -17.43 -15.68 -11.77
CA LEU A 24 -17.47 -14.82 -10.60
C LEU A 24 -18.66 -13.89 -10.82
N LYS A 25 -19.70 -14.10 -10.01
CA LYS A 25 -20.94 -13.33 -10.13
C LYS A 25 -20.61 -11.85 -9.95
N LYS A 26 -21.17 -11.02 -10.83
CA LYS A 26 -21.33 -9.59 -10.56
C LYS A 26 -22.21 -9.40 -9.31
N GLY A 27 -22.02 -8.28 -8.63
CA GLY A 27 -22.73 -7.91 -7.42
C GLY A 27 -21.87 -8.15 -6.18
N CYS A 28 -22.50 -8.03 -5.01
CA CYS A 28 -21.88 -8.24 -3.71
C CYS A 28 -22.17 -9.65 -3.17
N PHE A 29 -21.17 -10.25 -2.50
CA PHE A 29 -21.30 -11.53 -1.82
C PHE A 29 -20.43 -11.59 -0.56
N LEU A 30 -20.99 -12.14 0.52
CA LEU A 30 -20.29 -12.31 1.79
C LEU A 30 -19.50 -13.62 1.82
N HIS A 31 -18.22 -13.55 2.20
CA HIS A 31 -17.40 -14.71 2.51
C HIS A 31 -16.70 -14.51 3.86
N GLN A 32 -17.14 -15.24 4.89
CA GLN A 32 -16.70 -15.03 6.28
C GLN A 32 -16.96 -13.56 6.68
N SER A 33 -15.99 -12.85 7.28
CA SER A 33 -16.08 -11.42 7.61
C SER A 33 -15.69 -10.47 6.45
N VAL A 34 -15.66 -10.96 5.21
CA VAL A 34 -15.27 -10.20 4.01
C VAL A 34 -16.45 -10.08 3.04
N LEU A 35 -16.98 -8.87 2.88
CA LEU A 35 -17.91 -8.55 1.80
C LEU A 35 -17.11 -8.27 0.52
N ILE A 36 -17.41 -8.99 -0.56
CA ILE A 36 -16.71 -8.86 -1.84
C ILE A 36 -17.72 -8.40 -2.89
N CYS A 37 -17.51 -7.22 -3.44
CA CYS A 37 -18.32 -6.63 -4.51
C CYS A 37 -17.52 -6.56 -5.81
N ARG A 38 -18.13 -7.02 -6.90
CA ARG A 38 -17.52 -7.06 -8.23
C ARG A 38 -18.43 -6.40 -9.26
N GLU A 39 -17.88 -5.48 -10.04
CA GLU A 39 -18.58 -4.74 -11.11
C GLU A 39 -19.81 -3.95 -10.63
N GLU A 40 -19.87 -3.69 -9.32
CA GLU A 40 -20.99 -3.07 -8.60
C GLU A 40 -20.52 -2.51 -7.24
N VAL A 41 -21.18 -1.46 -6.77
CA VAL A 41 -20.95 -0.80 -5.46
C VAL A 41 -21.97 -1.38 -4.46
N PRO A 42 -21.59 -1.66 -3.19
CA PRO A 42 -22.54 -2.17 -2.20
C PRO A 42 -23.66 -1.17 -1.89
N HIS A 43 -24.88 -1.70 -1.79
CA HIS A 43 -26.07 -0.96 -1.37
C HIS A 43 -26.19 -0.96 0.16
N GLY A 44 -27.12 -0.17 0.71
CA GLY A 44 -27.36 -0.10 2.16
C GLY A 44 -27.73 -1.45 2.80
N GLU A 45 -28.34 -2.36 2.02
CA GLU A 45 -28.69 -3.72 2.45
C GLU A 45 -27.47 -4.64 2.62
N ASP A 46 -26.48 -4.55 1.73
CA ASP A 46 -25.24 -5.34 1.79
C ASP A 46 -24.44 -5.07 3.08
N LEU A 47 -24.57 -3.85 3.62
CA LEU A 47 -23.83 -3.35 4.79
C LEU A 47 -24.55 -3.62 6.13
N GLN A 48 -25.68 -4.34 6.13
CA GLN A 48 -26.44 -4.62 7.35
C GLN A 48 -25.80 -5.69 8.26
N ASN A 49 -24.95 -6.58 7.73
CA ASN A 49 -24.36 -7.65 8.53
C ASN A 49 -23.21 -7.13 9.44
N PRO A 50 -23.33 -7.17 10.77
CA PRO A 50 -22.30 -6.65 11.69
C PRO A 50 -20.99 -7.44 11.68
N GLU A 51 -20.97 -8.68 11.20
CA GLU A 51 -19.77 -9.53 11.11
C GLU A 51 -18.79 -9.08 10.01
N ILE A 52 -19.21 -8.22 9.09
CA ILE A 52 -18.35 -7.68 8.03
C ILE A 52 -17.27 -6.80 8.66
N GLN A 53 -16.01 -7.20 8.51
CA GLN A 53 -14.83 -6.46 8.97
C GLN A 53 -14.03 -5.86 7.80
N THR A 54 -14.14 -6.46 6.61
CA THR A 54 -13.50 -6.00 5.38
C THR A 54 -14.52 -5.87 4.26
N LEU A 55 -14.50 -4.74 3.55
CA LEU A 55 -15.13 -4.58 2.24
C LEU A 55 -14.03 -4.63 1.16
N VAL A 56 -14.24 -5.45 0.12
CA VAL A 56 -13.42 -5.48 -1.09
C VAL A 56 -14.29 -5.11 -2.29
N MET A 57 -14.00 -4.00 -2.95
CA MET A 57 -14.63 -3.60 -4.21
C MET A 57 -13.66 -3.84 -5.37
N SER A 58 -14.14 -4.33 -6.52
CA SER A 58 -13.28 -4.56 -7.68
C SER A 58 -14.00 -4.45 -9.02
N GLN A 59 -13.27 -4.03 -10.05
CA GLN A 59 -13.78 -3.93 -11.42
C GLN A 59 -14.98 -3.00 -11.55
N LEU A 60 -15.04 -1.95 -10.72
CA LEU A 60 -16.06 -0.90 -10.83
C LEU A 60 -15.89 -0.16 -12.17
N PRO A 61 -16.98 0.13 -12.91
CA PRO A 61 -16.94 0.71 -14.24
C PRO A 61 -16.54 2.19 -14.24
N GLU A 62 -16.18 2.70 -15.41
CA GLU A 62 -16.02 4.14 -15.67
C GLU A 62 -17.31 4.92 -15.34
N GLY A 63 -17.19 6.15 -14.85
CA GLY A 63 -18.33 6.93 -14.36
C GLY A 63 -18.79 6.56 -12.94
N THR A 64 -18.11 5.64 -12.25
CA THR A 64 -18.49 5.24 -10.88
C THR A 64 -18.44 6.43 -9.92
N TRP A 65 -19.59 6.69 -9.28
CA TRP A 65 -19.73 7.56 -8.12
C TRP A 65 -19.99 6.68 -6.89
N LEU A 66 -19.09 6.73 -5.90
CA LEU A 66 -19.33 6.11 -4.59
C LEU A 66 -20.22 7.04 -3.75
N SER A 67 -21.44 6.61 -3.43
CA SER A 67 -22.43 7.36 -2.65
C SER A 67 -23.26 6.40 -1.77
N LEU A 68 -23.87 6.90 -0.70
CA LEU A 68 -24.87 6.16 0.09
C LEU A 68 -26.07 7.06 0.37
N GLU A 69 -27.15 6.84 -0.40
CA GLU A 69 -28.40 7.61 -0.32
C GLU A 69 -29.15 7.40 1.01
N GLU A 70 -29.10 6.18 1.57
CA GLU A 70 -29.64 5.86 2.90
C GLU A 70 -28.54 5.41 3.88
N PRO A 71 -27.95 6.31 4.68
CA PRO A 71 -26.95 5.97 5.70
C PRO A 71 -27.51 5.21 6.93
N GLN A 72 -28.80 4.85 6.92
CA GLN A 72 -29.47 4.24 8.07
C GLN A 72 -28.99 2.79 8.26
N LEU A 73 -28.21 2.59 9.32
CA LEU A 73 -27.64 1.30 9.73
C LEU A 73 -26.66 0.69 8.71
N ALA A 74 -25.55 1.38 8.44
CA ALA A 74 -24.27 0.67 8.26
C ALA A 74 -23.90 -0.05 9.58
N SER A 75 -24.58 -1.17 9.82
CA SER A 75 -24.46 -2.05 10.99
C SER A 75 -23.12 -2.79 10.99
N SER A 76 -22.58 -3.01 9.78
CA SER A 76 -21.25 -3.55 9.49
C SER A 76 -20.11 -2.98 10.34
N GLY A 77 -19.31 -3.88 10.91
CA GLY A 77 -18.10 -3.56 11.65
C GLY A 77 -16.87 -3.28 10.79
N ILE A 78 -17.01 -2.64 9.61
CA ILE A 78 -15.94 -2.50 8.62
C ILE A 78 -14.77 -1.65 9.15
N GLN A 79 -13.59 -2.28 9.24
CA GLN A 79 -12.33 -1.63 9.62
C GLN A 79 -11.35 -1.53 8.45
N LYS A 80 -11.55 -2.31 7.39
CA LYS A 80 -10.73 -2.31 6.17
C LYS A 80 -11.60 -2.14 4.93
N ILE A 81 -11.25 -1.20 4.07
CA ILE A 81 -11.81 -1.07 2.71
C ILE A 81 -10.66 -1.23 1.71
N GLU A 82 -10.86 -2.09 0.71
CA GLU A 82 -9.90 -2.31 -0.38
C GLU A 82 -10.61 -2.23 -1.73
N ILE A 83 -10.24 -1.24 -2.54
CA ILE A 83 -10.72 -1.07 -3.91
C ILE A 83 -9.58 -1.42 -4.87
N GLN A 84 -9.83 -2.30 -5.83
CA GLN A 84 -8.80 -2.78 -6.74
C GLN A 84 -9.25 -2.98 -8.18
N ARG A 85 -8.43 -2.53 -9.14
CA ARG A 85 -8.66 -2.66 -10.60
C ARG A 85 -10.02 -2.08 -11.00
N SER A 86 -10.26 -0.82 -10.66
CA SER A 86 -11.56 -0.13 -10.74
C SER A 86 -11.40 1.29 -11.30
N PHE A 87 -12.49 1.88 -11.77
CA PHE A 87 -12.60 3.33 -11.95
C PHE A 87 -13.43 3.94 -10.81
N ILE A 88 -13.09 5.17 -10.41
CA ILE A 88 -13.84 6.03 -9.50
C ILE A 88 -13.67 7.48 -9.98
N ASP A 89 -14.75 8.11 -10.36
CA ASP A 89 -14.76 9.51 -10.79
C ASP A 89 -15.22 10.45 -9.67
N ARG A 90 -16.11 9.97 -8.79
CA ARG A 90 -16.63 10.76 -7.68
C ARG A 90 -16.72 9.91 -6.42
N VAL A 91 -16.43 10.52 -5.28
CA VAL A 91 -16.73 9.97 -3.95
C VAL A 91 -17.55 11.00 -3.20
N GLU A 92 -18.69 10.59 -2.65
CA GLU A 92 -19.50 11.41 -1.77
C GLU A 92 -18.73 11.73 -0.49
N THR A 93 -18.82 12.98 -0.01
CA THR A 93 -18.09 13.45 1.17
C THR A 93 -18.37 12.54 2.37
N GLY A 94 -17.30 11.98 2.96
CA GLY A 94 -17.41 11.06 4.09
C GLY A 94 -17.99 9.66 3.79
N TYR A 95 -18.14 9.26 2.52
CA TYR A 95 -18.61 7.92 2.11
C TYR A 95 -17.93 6.79 2.89
N PHE A 96 -16.59 6.82 3.01
CA PHE A 96 -15.85 5.78 3.74
C PHE A 96 -16.14 5.79 5.24
N SER A 97 -16.42 6.95 5.85
CA SER A 97 -16.86 7.02 7.25
C SER A 97 -18.27 6.44 7.43
N LYS A 98 -19.18 6.66 6.47
CA LYS A 98 -20.52 6.03 6.47
C LYS A 98 -20.39 4.50 6.40
N VAL A 99 -19.64 3.97 5.42
CA VAL A 99 -19.41 2.53 5.22
C VAL A 99 -18.70 1.88 6.43
N GLY A 100 -17.80 2.58 7.10
CA GLY A 100 -17.11 2.09 8.30
C GLY A 100 -18.00 1.86 9.53
N GLY A 101 -19.22 2.41 9.51
CA GLY A 101 -20.24 2.19 10.55
C GLY A 101 -19.70 2.40 11.97
N LYS A 102 -20.04 1.46 12.86
CA LYS A 102 -19.70 1.53 14.30
C LYS A 102 -18.21 1.37 14.60
N ASN A 103 -17.47 0.65 13.75
CA ASN A 103 -16.07 0.30 14.02
C ASN A 103 -15.05 1.31 13.46
N LYS A 104 -15.47 2.13 12.49
CA LYS A 104 -14.68 3.11 11.71
C LYS A 104 -13.58 2.47 10.85
N VAL A 105 -13.31 3.07 9.69
CA VAL A 105 -12.27 2.58 8.77
C VAL A 105 -10.89 2.91 9.34
N LYS A 106 -10.11 1.85 9.59
CA LYS A 106 -8.71 1.94 10.05
C LYS A 106 -7.72 1.73 8.92
N ARG A 107 -8.14 1.13 7.81
CA ARG A 107 -7.30 0.83 6.65
C ARG A 107 -8.05 1.05 5.34
N LEU A 108 -7.59 2.02 4.55
CA LEU A 108 -8.06 2.27 3.20
C LEU A 108 -6.97 1.86 2.20
N ILE A 109 -7.34 1.06 1.21
CA ILE A 109 -6.43 0.53 0.18
C ILE A 109 -7.05 0.76 -1.19
N LEU A 110 -6.32 1.45 -2.08
CA LEU A 110 -6.73 1.80 -3.43
C LEU A 110 -5.63 1.34 -4.41
N ARG A 111 -5.84 0.22 -5.12
CA ARG A 111 -4.82 -0.39 -5.99
C ARG A 111 -5.25 -0.53 -7.45
N ASN A 112 -4.56 0.15 -8.36
CA ASN A 112 -4.94 0.23 -9.77
C ASN A 112 -6.36 0.83 -9.90
N VAL A 113 -6.56 1.99 -9.25
CA VAL A 113 -7.84 2.72 -9.22
C VAL A 113 -7.69 4.00 -10.05
N GLN A 114 -8.42 4.07 -11.15
CA GLN A 114 -8.35 5.15 -12.14
C GLN A 114 -9.59 6.06 -12.05
N GLY A 115 -9.63 7.12 -12.85
CA GLY A 115 -10.73 8.09 -12.88
C GLY A 115 -10.36 9.43 -12.28
N SER A 116 -11.34 10.33 -12.19
CA SER A 116 -11.17 11.73 -11.81
C SER A 116 -11.17 12.02 -10.29
N ALA A 117 -11.38 11.01 -9.44
CA ALA A 117 -11.37 11.19 -7.99
C ALA A 117 -9.97 11.53 -7.42
N VAL A 118 -9.94 12.38 -6.39
CA VAL A 118 -8.71 12.75 -5.67
C VAL A 118 -8.84 12.27 -4.22
N VAL A 119 -7.77 11.69 -3.67
CA VAL A 119 -7.67 11.36 -2.25
C VAL A 119 -7.37 12.66 -1.49
N ASP A 120 -8.44 13.33 -1.08
CA ASP A 120 -8.48 14.65 -0.48
C ASP A 120 -9.26 14.67 0.85
N ARG A 121 -9.41 15.86 1.44
CA ARG A 121 -10.21 16.08 2.66
C ARG A 121 -11.66 15.60 2.53
N ASN A 122 -12.27 15.70 1.35
CA ASN A 122 -13.67 15.34 1.14
C ASN A 122 -13.85 13.81 1.13
N MET A 123 -12.97 13.11 0.42
CA MET A 123 -12.93 11.64 0.38
C MET A 123 -12.63 11.03 1.76
N LEU A 124 -11.76 11.67 2.55
CA LEU A 124 -11.31 11.18 3.86
C LEU A 124 -12.12 11.70 5.07
N GLN A 125 -13.16 12.51 4.85
CA GLN A 125 -13.94 13.11 5.95
C GLN A 125 -14.52 12.05 6.90
N GLY A 126 -14.45 12.32 8.20
CA GLY A 126 -14.88 11.44 9.29
C GLY A 126 -13.86 10.34 9.64
N LEU A 127 -12.77 10.21 8.88
CA LEU A 127 -11.71 9.23 9.14
C LEU A 127 -10.52 9.79 9.94
N GLU A 128 -10.49 11.09 10.22
CA GLU A 128 -9.36 11.84 10.80
C GLU A 128 -8.86 11.19 12.11
N LYS A 129 -9.80 10.75 12.94
CA LYS A 129 -9.56 10.05 14.22
C LYS A 129 -9.82 8.53 14.12
N SER A 130 -9.51 7.90 12.98
CA SER A 130 -9.58 6.43 12.82
C SER A 130 -8.64 5.82 11.78
N LEU A 131 -8.30 6.52 10.70
CA LEU A 131 -7.46 5.96 9.64
C LEU A 131 -6.02 5.78 10.12
N ASN A 132 -5.57 4.53 10.18
CA ASN A 132 -4.22 4.15 10.60
C ASN A 132 -3.30 3.85 9.41
N TYR A 133 -3.87 3.27 8.34
CA TYR A 133 -3.15 2.81 7.15
C TYR A 133 -3.82 3.38 5.89
N LEU A 134 -3.09 4.17 5.12
CA LEU A 134 -3.50 4.61 3.78
C LEU A 134 -2.57 4.01 2.72
N VAL A 135 -3.15 3.35 1.72
CA VAL A 135 -2.42 2.76 0.61
C VAL A 135 -3.05 3.22 -0.70
N VAL A 136 -2.29 3.88 -1.58
CA VAL A 136 -2.74 4.30 -2.91
C VAL A 136 -1.65 3.92 -3.91
N THR A 137 -1.96 3.04 -4.87
CA THR A 137 -0.95 2.57 -5.84
C THR A 137 -1.49 2.49 -7.27
N ASN A 138 -0.73 3.01 -8.25
CA ASN A 138 -0.99 3.02 -9.69
C ASN A 138 -2.35 3.66 -10.05
N GLY A 139 -2.54 4.95 -9.78
CA GLY A 139 -3.88 5.54 -9.92
C GLY A 139 -4.05 6.94 -9.35
N LEU A 140 -5.20 7.14 -8.69
CA LEU A 140 -5.72 8.42 -8.19
C LEU A 140 -4.66 9.38 -7.61
N THR A 141 -4.92 10.67 -7.80
CA THR A 141 -4.11 11.76 -7.22
C THR A 141 -4.32 11.82 -5.70
N VAL A 142 -3.26 12.14 -4.94
CA VAL A 142 -3.33 12.27 -3.47
C VAL A 142 -2.88 13.68 -3.04
N ASN A 143 -3.69 14.35 -2.21
CA ASN A 143 -3.33 15.64 -1.60
C ASN A 143 -2.69 15.44 -0.22
N ILE A 144 -1.39 15.71 -0.10
CA ILE A 144 -0.62 15.51 1.14
C ILE A 144 -1.00 16.52 2.22
N ALA A 145 -1.40 17.73 1.83
CA ALA A 145 -1.84 18.76 2.79
C ALA A 145 -3.05 18.28 3.61
N ASP A 146 -4.02 17.61 2.97
CA ASP A 146 -5.20 17.08 3.65
C ASP A 146 -4.86 15.88 4.55
N LEU A 147 -3.84 15.09 4.21
CA LEU A 147 -3.33 14.02 5.09
C LEU A 147 -2.78 14.57 6.41
N THR A 148 -2.38 15.85 6.47
CA THR A 148 -1.91 16.47 7.72
C THR A 148 -3.01 16.65 8.77
N GLU A 149 -4.29 16.45 8.43
CA GLU A 149 -5.40 16.42 9.40
C GLU A 149 -5.65 15.03 10.00
N MET A 150 -5.05 13.97 9.44
CA MET A 150 -5.22 12.60 9.94
C MET A 150 -4.41 12.40 11.23
N GLU A 151 -5.08 12.27 12.37
CA GLU A 151 -4.45 12.22 13.70
C GLU A 151 -3.72 10.89 13.95
N TYR A 152 -4.29 9.77 13.47
CA TYR A 152 -3.78 8.41 13.72
C TYR A 152 -3.12 7.73 12.50
N LEU A 153 -2.89 8.46 11.41
CA LEU A 153 -2.23 7.90 10.23
C LEU A 153 -0.75 7.59 10.55
N THR A 154 -0.43 6.30 10.65
CA THR A 154 0.90 5.80 11.03
C THR A 154 1.63 5.12 9.88
N ASP A 155 0.91 4.63 8.88
CA ASP A 155 1.48 3.88 7.76
C ASP A 155 0.91 4.40 6.42
N LEU A 156 1.79 4.99 5.60
CA LEU A 156 1.46 5.54 4.28
C LEU A 156 2.24 4.81 3.17
N GLU A 157 1.54 4.30 2.17
CA GLU A 157 2.08 3.63 0.98
C GLU A 157 1.55 4.31 -0.29
N LEU A 158 2.41 5.05 -0.99
CA LEU A 158 2.15 5.74 -2.25
C LEU A 158 3.09 5.19 -3.33
N MET A 159 2.53 4.59 -4.39
CA MET A 159 3.35 4.02 -5.47
C MET A 159 2.73 4.25 -6.84
N GLY A 160 3.40 4.97 -7.75
CA GLY A 160 2.85 5.17 -9.11
C GLY A 160 1.60 6.07 -9.12
N THR A 161 1.54 7.05 -8.22
CA THR A 161 0.40 7.95 -8.00
C THR A 161 0.83 9.40 -8.16
N LYS A 162 -0.03 10.25 -8.74
CA LYS A 162 0.22 11.70 -8.75
C LYS A 162 0.08 12.25 -7.33
N ILE A 163 1.03 13.09 -6.92
CA ILE A 163 1.04 13.76 -5.62
C ILE A 163 0.78 15.25 -5.81
N VAL A 164 0.00 15.84 -4.91
CA VAL A 164 -0.23 17.29 -4.76
C VAL A 164 0.10 17.67 -3.32
N GLY A 165 0.80 18.79 -3.13
CA GLY A 165 1.26 19.27 -1.82
C GLY A 165 2.60 19.98 -1.90
N THR A 166 3.25 20.19 -0.76
CA THR A 166 4.58 20.81 -0.66
C THR A 166 5.53 20.01 0.25
N SER A 167 6.82 20.35 0.22
CA SER A 167 7.83 19.80 1.15
C SER A 167 7.41 19.97 2.62
N ALA A 168 6.88 21.16 2.97
CA ALA A 168 6.39 21.47 4.31
C ALA A 168 5.14 20.67 4.74
N ASP A 169 4.37 20.11 3.79
CA ASP A 169 3.22 19.25 4.12
C ASP A 169 3.66 17.82 4.47
N PHE A 170 4.72 17.33 3.82
CA PHE A 170 5.39 16.10 4.25
C PHE A 170 6.04 16.28 5.63
N GLU A 171 6.68 17.42 5.89
CA GLU A 171 7.27 17.75 7.19
C GLU A 171 6.24 17.70 8.33
N LYS A 172 5.06 18.31 8.17
CA LYS A 172 3.94 18.24 9.14
C LYS A 172 3.38 16.83 9.32
N LEU A 173 3.57 15.93 8.35
CA LEU A 173 3.06 14.57 8.36
C LEU A 173 4.05 13.58 9.02
N LEU A 174 5.35 13.74 8.77
CA LEU A 174 6.41 12.83 9.22
C LEU A 174 6.33 12.45 10.72
N PRO A 175 6.19 13.37 11.70
CA PRO A 175 6.22 13.01 13.13
C PRO A 175 5.19 11.96 13.59
N ARG A 176 4.07 11.81 12.88
CA ARG A 176 3.04 10.79 13.15
C ARG A 176 3.32 9.44 12.48
N LEU A 177 4.08 9.45 11.38
CA LEU A 177 4.34 8.25 10.61
C LEU A 177 5.34 7.33 11.32
N ARG A 178 5.01 6.04 11.27
CA ARG A 178 5.89 4.90 11.57
C ARG A 178 6.37 4.23 10.28
N SER A 179 5.63 4.36 9.19
CA SER A 179 5.99 3.79 7.88
C SER A 179 5.66 4.75 6.75
N LEU A 180 6.65 5.00 5.90
CA LEU A 180 6.53 5.79 4.69
C LEU A 180 7.15 5.04 3.51
N ASP A 181 6.32 4.70 2.54
CA ASP A 181 6.70 4.10 1.26
C ASP A 181 6.23 5.05 0.16
N ILE A 182 7.15 5.79 -0.48
CA ILE A 182 6.85 6.66 -1.63
C ILE A 182 7.75 6.23 -2.80
N LYS A 183 7.14 5.72 -3.87
CA LYS A 183 7.87 5.24 -5.06
C LYS A 183 7.19 5.67 -6.35
N LYS A 184 7.94 6.00 -7.40
CA LYS A 184 7.40 6.30 -8.74
C LYS A 184 6.29 7.35 -8.73
N CYS A 185 6.39 8.32 -7.82
CA CYS A 185 5.49 9.46 -7.69
C CYS A 185 6.11 10.74 -8.29
N ASN A 186 7.23 10.59 -9.01
CA ASN A 186 7.97 11.62 -9.73
C ASN A 186 8.34 12.84 -8.86
N LEU A 187 8.58 12.60 -7.56
CA LEU A 187 9.02 13.64 -6.64
C LEU A 187 10.49 13.99 -6.89
N LEU A 188 10.76 15.29 -7.00
CA LEU A 188 12.11 15.85 -7.24
C LEU A 188 12.81 16.26 -5.93
N GLN A 189 12.05 16.64 -4.89
CA GLN A 189 12.56 17.16 -3.61
C GLN A 189 11.70 16.67 -2.44
N PHE A 190 12.30 16.61 -1.25
CA PHE A 190 11.68 16.15 -0.01
C PHE A 190 12.27 16.93 1.18
N PRO A 191 11.61 17.06 2.34
CA PRO A 191 12.21 17.70 3.52
C PRO A 191 13.27 16.78 4.16
N TRP A 192 14.50 16.85 3.65
CA TRP A 192 15.57 15.88 3.96
C TRP A 192 16.07 15.94 5.42
N GLU A 193 16.23 17.13 6.00
CA GLU A 193 16.58 17.34 7.41
C GLU A 193 15.48 16.77 8.34
N ALA A 194 14.21 17.12 8.08
CA ALA A 194 13.08 16.58 8.83
C ALA A 194 12.95 15.06 8.68
N LEU A 195 13.28 14.50 7.51
CA LEU A 195 13.35 13.06 7.29
C LEU A 195 14.52 12.41 8.05
N ALA A 196 15.68 13.08 8.13
CA ALA A 196 16.84 12.59 8.85
C ALA A 196 16.59 12.55 10.36
N LYS A 197 16.05 13.64 10.93
CA LYS A 197 15.50 13.69 12.29
C LYS A 197 14.41 12.64 12.52
N TRP A 198 13.51 12.46 11.56
CA TRP A 198 12.47 11.43 11.66
C TRP A 198 13.05 10.02 11.72
N LEU A 199 14.15 9.73 11.03
CA LEU A 199 14.79 8.41 11.09
C LEU A 199 15.52 8.16 12.42
N THR A 200 16.17 9.18 13.00
CA THR A 200 16.94 9.03 14.25
C THR A 200 16.08 8.92 15.51
N GLU A 201 14.90 9.55 15.53
CA GLU A 201 13.97 9.51 16.67
C GLU A 201 13.43 8.10 17.02
N SER A 202 13.41 7.13 16.08
CA SER A 202 12.99 5.76 16.41
C SER A 202 13.40 4.70 15.36
N GLU A 203 14.17 3.69 15.78
CA GLU A 203 14.56 2.52 14.98
C GLU A 203 13.37 1.71 14.40
N SER A 204 12.19 1.86 15.00
CA SER A 204 10.95 1.22 14.55
C SER A 204 10.41 1.77 13.23
N ARG A 205 10.84 3.00 12.85
CA ARG A 205 10.38 3.70 11.66
C ARG A 205 10.86 3.01 10.38
N ARG A 206 10.08 3.10 9.31
CA ARG A 206 10.30 2.38 8.05
C ARG A 206 10.22 3.35 6.88
N LEU A 207 11.34 3.53 6.18
CA LEU A 207 11.39 4.30 4.95
C LEU A 207 11.60 3.38 3.75
N LYS A 208 10.91 3.70 2.67
CA LYS A 208 11.26 3.35 1.29
C LYS A 208 10.95 4.59 0.43
N ILE A 209 11.97 5.17 -0.19
CA ILE A 209 11.85 6.43 -0.94
C ILE A 209 12.48 6.36 -2.35
N ASN A 210 12.89 5.14 -2.73
CA ASN A 210 13.53 4.83 -4.00
C ASN A 210 12.58 4.91 -5.20
N ASP A 211 13.14 4.88 -6.39
CA ASP A 211 12.38 4.91 -7.65
C ASP A 211 11.61 6.23 -7.86
N ASN A 212 12.15 7.37 -7.42
CA ASN A 212 11.71 8.74 -7.76
C ASN A 212 12.93 9.57 -8.24
N ASP A 213 12.68 10.67 -8.93
CA ASP A 213 13.68 11.44 -9.68
C ASP A 213 14.36 12.55 -8.83
N TRP A 214 14.97 12.14 -7.72
CA TRP A 214 15.51 13.07 -6.72
C TRP A 214 16.61 14.01 -7.26
N ILE A 215 16.46 15.30 -6.99
CA ILE A 215 17.50 16.31 -7.16
C ILE A 215 18.36 16.30 -5.89
N CYS A 216 19.60 15.86 -6.02
CA CYS A 216 20.56 15.83 -4.93
C CYS A 216 21.22 17.20 -4.74
N ASN A 217 21.24 17.69 -3.51
CA ASN A 217 21.82 18.98 -3.13
C ASN A 217 22.30 18.94 -1.67
N CYS A 218 22.79 20.07 -1.17
CA CYS A 218 23.44 20.16 0.15
C CYS A 218 22.54 19.70 1.33
N SER A 219 21.22 19.91 1.27
CA SER A 219 20.28 19.48 2.33
C SER A 219 20.19 17.95 2.53
N MET A 220 20.76 17.14 1.62
CA MET A 220 20.88 15.68 1.79
C MET A 220 22.06 15.24 2.69
N VAL A 221 22.95 16.15 3.11
CA VAL A 221 24.16 15.77 3.87
C VAL A 221 23.84 15.14 5.23
N GLU A 222 22.84 15.65 5.97
CA GLU A 222 22.40 15.00 7.22
C GLU A 222 21.91 13.56 6.98
N LEU A 223 21.10 13.38 5.93
CA LEU A 223 20.52 12.10 5.53
C LEU A 223 21.61 11.08 5.12
N LYS A 224 22.70 11.56 4.53
CA LYS A 224 23.86 10.77 4.13
C LYS A 224 24.67 10.27 5.34
N HIS A 225 24.82 11.10 6.37
CA HIS A 225 25.61 10.76 7.58
C HIS A 225 24.87 9.88 8.59
N LEU A 226 23.60 9.56 8.35
CA LEU A 226 22.86 8.62 9.17
C LEU A 226 23.53 7.23 9.20
N HIS A 227 23.73 6.70 10.40
CA HIS A 227 24.41 5.42 10.60
C HIS A 227 23.66 4.23 9.93
N PRO A 228 24.35 3.24 9.32
CA PRO A 228 23.72 2.10 8.65
C PRO A 228 22.78 1.20 9.47
N SER A 229 22.66 1.39 10.79
CA SER A 229 21.62 0.74 11.62
C SER A 229 20.30 1.53 11.61
N VAL A 230 20.37 2.87 11.60
CA VAL A 230 19.24 3.79 11.44
C VAL A 230 18.75 3.73 9.99
N VAL A 231 19.70 3.76 9.05
CA VAL A 231 19.45 3.60 7.62
C VAL A 231 19.15 2.15 7.28
N LYS A 232 17.87 1.79 7.29
CA LYS A 232 17.41 0.65 6.48
C LYS A 232 17.88 0.88 5.04
N SER A 233 18.42 -0.16 4.40
CA SER A 233 19.19 -0.13 3.12
C SER A 233 18.56 0.62 1.93
N GLU A 234 17.34 1.13 2.04
CA GLU A 234 16.70 1.93 1.01
C GLU A 234 17.43 3.25 0.73
N LEU A 235 17.87 4.04 1.72
CA LEU A 235 18.59 5.31 1.41
C LEU A 235 19.94 5.09 0.73
N GLN A 236 20.64 3.99 1.04
CA GLN A 236 21.90 3.65 0.38
C GLN A 236 21.74 3.34 -1.12
N LYS A 237 20.50 3.03 -1.56
CA LYS A 237 20.09 2.81 -2.96
C LYS A 237 19.49 4.06 -3.61
N LEU A 238 19.35 5.17 -2.87
CA LEU A 238 18.81 6.42 -3.40
C LEU A 238 19.74 6.92 -4.50
N LYS A 239 19.20 7.13 -5.69
CA LYS A 239 19.91 7.66 -6.85
C LYS A 239 19.48 9.08 -7.14
N CYS A 240 20.44 9.90 -7.52
CA CYS A 240 20.21 11.26 -8.00
C CYS A 240 19.74 11.20 -9.45
N ALA A 241 18.65 11.88 -9.80
CA ALA A 241 18.28 12.16 -11.19
C ALA A 241 18.90 13.48 -11.69
N GLY A 242 19.13 14.43 -10.78
CA GLY A 242 19.86 15.67 -11.03
C GLY A 242 20.60 16.16 -9.79
N PRO A 243 21.36 17.28 -9.88
CA PRO A 243 21.76 17.98 -11.11
C PRO A 243 22.65 17.10 -12.02
N PRO A 244 22.94 17.50 -13.27
CA PRO A 244 23.57 16.63 -14.28
C PRO A 244 24.94 16.05 -13.90
N ASN A 245 25.70 16.72 -13.03
CA ASN A 245 26.97 16.24 -12.46
C ASN A 245 26.80 15.14 -11.40
N LEU A 246 25.61 14.99 -10.82
CA LEU A 246 25.25 13.95 -9.84
C LEU A 246 24.35 12.85 -10.43
N ALA A 247 23.70 13.10 -11.56
CA ALA A 247 22.76 12.20 -12.21
C ALA A 247 23.30 10.76 -12.37
N GLY A 248 22.48 9.78 -11.97
CA GLY A 248 22.78 8.34 -12.02
C GLY A 248 23.58 7.79 -10.83
N LYS A 249 24.33 8.65 -10.10
CA LYS A 249 25.11 8.26 -8.91
C LYS A 249 24.20 7.93 -7.72
N GLN A 250 24.66 7.08 -6.81
CA GLN A 250 23.98 6.80 -5.54
C GLN A 250 24.42 7.81 -4.47
N LEU A 251 23.52 8.21 -3.57
CA LEU A 251 23.81 9.15 -2.47
C LEU A 251 24.93 8.63 -1.52
N SER A 252 25.07 7.31 -1.44
CA SER A 252 26.14 6.60 -0.75
C SER A 252 27.53 6.83 -1.37
N GLU A 253 27.63 7.03 -2.69
CA GLU A 253 28.87 7.17 -3.46
C GLU A 253 29.42 8.61 -3.50
N LEU A 254 28.54 9.61 -3.33
CA LEU A 254 28.91 11.03 -3.34
C LEU A 254 29.78 11.42 -2.15
N SER A 255 30.62 12.45 -2.29
CA SER A 255 31.21 13.15 -1.12
C SER A 255 30.34 14.34 -0.71
N ASP A 256 30.55 14.85 0.49
CA ASP A 256 29.88 16.07 0.97
C ASP A 256 30.18 17.28 0.06
N LYS A 257 31.38 17.31 -0.55
CA LYS A 257 31.76 18.34 -1.54
C LYS A 257 31.11 18.16 -2.92
N ASP A 258 30.60 16.98 -3.25
CA ASP A 258 29.75 16.77 -4.43
C ASP A 258 28.33 17.32 -4.22
N LEU A 259 27.83 17.28 -2.97
CA LEU A 259 26.50 17.77 -2.57
C LEU A 259 26.50 19.27 -2.21
N CYS A 260 27.58 19.73 -1.57
CA CYS A 260 27.82 21.10 -1.12
C CYS A 260 29.17 21.59 -1.69
N PRO A 261 29.26 21.97 -2.98
CA PRO A 261 30.45 22.65 -3.49
C PRO A 261 30.63 23.98 -2.75
N GLU A 262 31.83 24.25 -2.25
CA GLU A 262 32.17 25.45 -1.48
C GLU A 262 32.00 26.72 -2.35
N GLY A 263 30.82 27.36 -2.27
CA GLY A 263 30.51 28.53 -3.10
C GLY A 263 29.06 29.00 -3.18
N GLU A 264 28.06 28.25 -2.67
CA GLU A 264 26.68 28.75 -2.55
C GLU A 264 26.53 29.57 -1.24
N PRO A 265 26.31 30.91 -1.31
CA PRO A 265 25.89 31.68 -0.14
C PRO A 265 24.40 31.41 0.16
N ASP A 266 24.00 31.61 1.43
CA ASP A 266 22.59 31.55 1.83
C ASP A 266 21.73 32.55 1.03
N VAL A 267 21.06 32.06 0.00
CA VAL A 267 20.00 32.81 -0.68
C VAL A 267 18.76 32.74 0.21
N GLU A 268 18.66 33.69 1.15
CA GLU A 268 17.45 33.92 1.93
C GLU A 268 16.23 33.91 0.99
N GLN A 269 15.30 32.98 1.20
CA GLN A 269 14.10 32.89 0.39
C GLN A 269 13.19 34.09 0.67
N ARG A 270 13.39 35.17 -0.09
CA ARG A 270 12.43 36.26 -0.21
C ARG A 270 11.18 35.69 -0.90
N GLY A 271 10.25 35.24 -0.06
CA GLY A 271 9.48 34.04 -0.34
C GLY A 271 8.55 34.10 -1.55
N GLU A 272 8.57 33.02 -2.33
CA GLU A 272 7.45 32.64 -3.19
C GLU A 272 7.05 31.18 -2.89
N LYS A 273 5.75 30.90 -3.02
CA LYS A 273 5.11 29.75 -2.37
C LYS A 273 5.26 28.49 -3.22
N GLY A 274 6.43 27.84 -3.13
CA GLY A 274 6.83 26.68 -3.94
C GLY A 274 5.80 25.55 -4.01
N SER A 275 5.03 25.53 -5.10
CA SER A 275 4.13 24.43 -5.47
C SER A 275 4.94 23.30 -6.12
N LEU A 276 4.65 22.05 -5.78
CA LEU A 276 5.25 20.90 -6.49
C LEU A 276 4.59 20.75 -7.87
N GLU A 277 5.23 21.28 -8.90
CA GLU A 277 4.77 21.13 -10.30
C GLU A 277 4.94 19.69 -10.80
N ALA A 278 3.90 18.88 -10.63
CA ALA A 278 3.76 17.59 -11.28
C ALA A 278 3.31 17.77 -12.75
N SER A 279 4.30 17.89 -13.64
CA SER A 279 4.18 18.23 -15.06
C SER A 279 3.02 17.54 -15.78
N SER A 280 2.06 18.34 -16.25
CA SER A 280 0.94 17.87 -17.07
C SER A 280 1.20 18.14 -18.56
N SER A 281 1.42 17.08 -19.34
CA SER A 281 1.49 17.16 -20.79
C SER A 281 0.10 17.35 -21.40
N THR A 282 -0.18 18.53 -21.97
CA THR A 282 -1.35 18.79 -22.82
C THR A 282 -0.90 19.10 -24.25
N SER A 283 -1.57 18.49 -25.23
CA SER A 283 -1.21 18.59 -26.66
C SER A 283 -2.37 19.15 -27.48
N ALA A 284 -2.25 20.40 -27.90
CA ALA A 284 -2.97 21.05 -29.00
C ALA A 284 -2.08 22.21 -29.47
N ASP A 285 -1.41 22.11 -30.61
CA ASP A 285 -1.92 22.38 -31.96
C ASP A 285 -2.18 23.87 -32.23
N GLY A 286 -1.62 24.37 -33.33
CA GLY A 286 -1.43 25.80 -33.59
C GLY A 286 -0.58 26.05 -34.84
N SER A 287 -1.24 26.16 -35.99
CA SER A 287 -0.61 26.26 -37.31
C SER A 287 0.21 27.55 -37.51
N GLY A 288 1.41 27.42 -38.12
CA GLY A 288 2.26 28.57 -38.50
C GLY A 288 3.06 28.31 -39.77
N ARG A 289 2.65 28.91 -40.90
CA ARG A 289 3.38 28.86 -42.19
C ARG A 289 4.40 30.00 -42.32
N VAL A 290 5.67 29.67 -42.55
CA VAL A 290 6.60 30.43 -43.43
C VAL A 290 7.50 29.39 -44.12
N GLY A 291 7.99 29.66 -45.35
CA GLY A 291 8.85 28.72 -46.07
C GLY A 291 9.94 29.37 -46.91
N SER A 292 11.10 28.72 -46.95
CA SER A 292 12.23 28.84 -47.90
C SER A 292 13.28 27.78 -47.51
N GLY A 293 14.05 27.15 -48.40
CA GLY A 293 13.99 27.16 -49.86
C GLY A 293 15.36 26.84 -50.49
N SER A 294 15.47 25.74 -51.24
CA SER A 294 16.68 25.29 -51.97
C SER A 294 17.84 24.76 -51.07
N ASN A 295 18.80 23.93 -51.53
CA ASN A 295 18.87 23.19 -52.80
C ASN A 295 19.72 21.88 -52.70
N SER A 296 19.51 20.98 -53.66
CA SER A 296 20.48 20.04 -54.27
C SER A 296 21.64 19.42 -53.44
N GLY A 297 21.66 18.08 -53.36
CA GLY A 297 22.84 17.30 -53.00
C GLY A 297 22.67 15.80 -53.31
N LYS A 298 23.07 15.34 -54.50
CA LYS A 298 22.93 13.95 -54.95
C LYS A 298 24.30 13.32 -55.21
N ALA A 299 24.57 12.15 -54.62
CA ALA A 299 25.65 11.26 -55.03
C ALA A 299 25.26 9.79 -54.77
N ASP A 300 25.04 9.03 -55.84
CA ASP A 300 25.05 7.56 -55.80
C ASP A 300 26.51 7.07 -55.88
N LEU A 301 26.86 5.99 -55.19
CA LEU A 301 27.80 4.96 -55.69
C LEU A 301 27.56 3.66 -54.91
N GLY A 302 27.59 2.53 -55.63
CA GLY A 302 27.01 1.27 -55.17
C GLY A 302 28.00 0.17 -54.74
N PRO A 303 27.82 -1.10 -55.16
CA PRO A 303 27.75 -2.18 -54.17
C PRO A 303 28.86 -3.25 -54.32
N SER A 304 28.92 -4.15 -53.35
CA SER A 304 29.62 -5.44 -53.45
C SER A 304 28.73 -6.57 -52.93
N SER A 305 29.03 -7.81 -53.33
CA SER A 305 28.10 -8.94 -53.32
C SER A 305 28.76 -10.26 -52.92
N GLY A 306 27.96 -11.19 -52.37
CA GLY A 306 28.37 -12.55 -52.02
C GLY A 306 28.08 -12.87 -50.54
N GLN A 307 27.77 -14.11 -50.17
CA GLN A 307 27.73 -15.34 -50.97
C GLN A 307 26.61 -16.27 -50.49
N GLN A 308 26.06 -17.08 -51.41
CA GLN A 308 24.93 -17.97 -51.18
C GLN A 308 25.44 -19.41 -50.94
N GLY A 309 24.89 -20.10 -49.93
CA GLY A 309 25.25 -21.49 -49.63
C GLY A 309 24.02 -22.30 -49.21
N LYS A 310 23.53 -23.18 -50.11
CA LYS A 310 22.54 -24.20 -49.81
C LYS A 310 23.17 -25.57 -50.08
N GLY A 311 23.01 -26.52 -49.16
CA GLY A 311 23.44 -27.90 -49.34
C GLY A 311 22.65 -28.84 -48.43
N ASP A 312 21.91 -29.76 -49.03
CA ASP A 312 21.17 -30.82 -48.35
C ASP A 312 21.99 -32.13 -48.42
N GLN A 313 22.37 -32.74 -47.30
CA GLN A 313 22.56 -34.20 -47.21
C GLN A 313 22.64 -34.74 -45.77
N GLU A 314 21.57 -35.43 -45.37
CA GLU A 314 21.52 -36.78 -44.81
C GLU A 314 22.76 -37.38 -44.10
N GLY A 315 22.54 -37.84 -42.85
CA GLY A 315 22.97 -39.18 -42.44
C GLY A 315 24.34 -39.37 -41.77
N LYS A 316 24.40 -39.16 -40.44
CA LYS A 316 25.22 -40.04 -39.55
C LYS A 316 24.80 -39.97 -38.07
N SER A 317 24.55 -41.13 -37.48
CA SER A 317 24.20 -41.30 -36.07
C SER A 317 25.46 -41.26 -35.17
N GLY A 318 25.67 -40.15 -34.46
CA GLY A 318 26.69 -40.04 -33.41
C GLY A 318 26.14 -40.50 -32.06
N ALA A 319 26.55 -41.68 -31.57
CA ALA A 319 26.13 -42.17 -30.26
C ALA A 319 26.82 -41.37 -29.12
N MET A 320 26.04 -40.69 -28.27
CA MET A 320 26.56 -40.09 -27.04
C MET A 320 26.81 -41.16 -25.96
N ARG A 321 27.90 -40.97 -25.19
CA ARG A 321 28.36 -41.92 -24.17
C ARG A 321 27.51 -41.84 -22.90
N THR A 322 27.08 -43.01 -22.39
CA THR A 322 26.10 -43.17 -21.30
C THR A 322 26.65 -42.92 -19.88
N GLU A 323 27.74 -42.17 -19.71
CA GLU A 323 28.45 -42.06 -18.42
C GLU A 323 28.17 -40.76 -17.64
N VAL A 324 27.72 -39.68 -18.31
CA VAL A 324 27.52 -38.37 -17.64
C VAL A 324 26.15 -38.26 -16.93
N ILE A 325 25.16 -39.05 -17.33
CA ILE A 325 23.77 -38.95 -16.85
C ILE A 325 23.59 -39.49 -15.42
N ILE A 326 24.47 -40.40 -14.98
CA ILE A 326 24.35 -41.08 -13.67
C ILE A 326 24.76 -40.14 -12.51
N GLY A 327 25.72 -39.23 -12.73
CA GLY A 327 26.12 -38.27 -11.68
C GLY A 327 25.03 -37.25 -11.34
N GLY A 328 24.39 -36.67 -12.35
CA GLY A 328 23.37 -35.62 -12.17
C GLY A 328 22.11 -36.10 -11.45
N THR A 329 21.68 -37.34 -11.69
CA THR A 329 20.48 -37.91 -11.05
C THR A 329 20.70 -38.19 -9.56
N VAL A 330 21.85 -38.73 -9.16
CA VAL A 330 22.19 -38.96 -7.75
C VAL A 330 22.27 -37.64 -6.98
N VAL A 331 22.95 -36.63 -7.53
CA VAL A 331 23.03 -35.29 -6.91
C VAL A 331 21.65 -34.64 -6.80
N GLY A 332 20.81 -34.74 -7.83
CA GLY A 332 19.44 -34.22 -7.80
C GLY A 332 18.58 -34.86 -6.70
N VAL A 333 18.65 -36.19 -6.54
CA VAL A 333 17.93 -36.92 -5.47
C VAL A 333 18.43 -36.50 -4.08
N LEU A 334 19.73 -36.32 -3.88
CA LEU A 334 20.30 -35.86 -2.61
C LEU A 334 19.85 -34.43 -2.25
N VAL A 335 19.81 -33.51 -3.22
CA VAL A 335 19.31 -32.15 -3.00
C VAL A 335 17.82 -32.14 -2.63
N VAL A 336 16.99 -32.92 -3.33
CA VAL A 336 15.55 -33.05 -3.02
C VAL A 336 15.35 -33.66 -1.62
N ALA A 337 16.10 -34.70 -1.26
CA ALA A 337 16.05 -35.30 0.07
C ALA A 337 16.45 -34.31 1.17
N PHE A 338 17.46 -33.46 0.94
CA PHE A 338 17.89 -32.42 1.88
C PHE A 338 16.84 -31.31 2.06
N ILE A 339 16.17 -30.89 0.97
CA ILE A 339 15.06 -29.93 1.05
C ILE A 339 13.89 -30.52 1.84
N ILE A 340 13.52 -31.78 1.59
CA ILE A 340 12.47 -32.49 2.36
C ILE A 340 12.87 -32.59 3.84
N PHE A 341 14.13 -32.90 4.14
CA PHE A 341 14.65 -32.94 5.51
C PHE A 341 14.52 -31.57 6.21
N ILE A 342 14.88 -30.46 5.54
CA ILE A 342 14.72 -29.11 6.10
C ILE A 342 13.24 -28.80 6.37
N ILE A 343 12.33 -29.16 5.47
CA ILE A 343 10.88 -28.96 5.66
C ILE A 343 10.39 -29.77 6.87
N VAL A 344 10.73 -31.05 6.96
CA VAL A 344 10.36 -31.92 8.09
C VAL A 344 10.97 -31.42 9.39
N TYR A 345 12.23 -31.00 9.40
CA TYR A 345 12.93 -30.43 10.56
C TYR A 345 12.25 -29.14 11.05
N LYS A 346 11.90 -28.22 10.13
CA LYS A 346 11.14 -27.00 10.45
C LYS A 346 9.76 -27.32 11.02
N CYS A 347 9.04 -28.30 10.46
CA CYS A 347 7.75 -28.76 11.00
C CYS A 347 7.86 -29.48 12.34
N ARG A 348 8.99 -30.14 12.64
CA ARG A 348 9.23 -30.87 13.90
C ARG A 348 9.67 -29.96 15.05
N LEU A 349 10.58 -29.00 14.81
CA LEU A 349 11.07 -28.08 15.84
C LEU A 349 10.29 -26.77 15.95
N TYR A 350 9.48 -26.42 14.94
CA TYR A 350 8.59 -25.25 14.99
C TYR A 350 7.12 -25.68 14.79
N PRO A 351 6.52 -26.38 15.76
CA PRO A 351 5.07 -26.59 15.80
C PRO A 351 4.40 -25.22 15.99
N LYS A 352 4.04 -24.58 14.87
CA LYS A 352 3.31 -23.31 14.86
C LYS A 352 1.92 -23.52 15.46
N ASN A 353 1.79 -23.24 16.75
CA ASN A 353 0.54 -23.40 17.51
C ASN A 353 -0.64 -22.73 16.79
N LYS A 354 -1.47 -23.56 16.18
CA LYS A 354 -2.83 -23.26 15.76
C LYS A 354 -3.71 -24.38 16.32
N ASN A 355 -4.90 -24.02 16.81
CA ASN A 355 -5.86 -24.88 17.50
C ASN A 355 -5.50 -25.21 18.97
N ARG A 356 -5.69 -24.23 19.87
CA ARG A 356 -5.98 -24.50 21.29
C ARG A 356 -7.27 -23.81 21.75
N GLU A 357 -8.36 -24.01 21.01
CA GLU A 357 -9.69 -23.60 21.46
C GLU A 357 -10.81 -24.48 20.88
N GLU A 358 -10.76 -25.79 21.15
CA GLU A 358 -11.97 -26.65 21.03
C GLU A 358 -11.89 -27.96 21.84
N ARG A 359 -11.61 -27.90 23.16
CA ARG A 359 -11.80 -29.09 24.03
C ARG A 359 -12.02 -28.85 25.54
N THR A 360 -12.82 -27.84 25.89
CA THR A 360 -13.41 -27.70 27.23
C THR A 360 -14.92 -27.57 27.15
N SER A 361 -15.57 -28.68 26.79
CA SER A 361 -17.03 -28.78 26.75
C SER A 361 -17.54 -29.55 27.98
N ARG A 362 -18.60 -29.03 28.62
CA ARG A 362 -19.52 -29.75 29.53
C ARG A 362 -19.01 -30.21 30.92
N THR A 363 -18.77 -29.25 31.80
CA THR A 363 -19.24 -29.21 33.21
C THR A 363 -19.26 -27.73 33.63
N HIS A 364 -20.23 -27.18 34.35
CA HIS A 364 -21.14 -27.75 35.35
C HIS A 364 -22.62 -27.35 35.13
N GLN A 365 -23.57 -28.11 35.70
CA GLN A 365 -24.98 -27.74 35.72
C GLN A 365 -25.34 -26.86 36.93
N ASN A 366 -26.10 -25.78 36.65
CA ASN A 366 -27.28 -25.29 37.38
C ASN A 366 -27.49 -25.77 38.84
N LYS A 367 -27.52 -24.83 39.80
CA LYS A 367 -28.44 -24.88 40.96
C LYS A 367 -28.70 -23.49 41.55
N ARG A 368 -29.98 -23.20 41.86
CA ARG A 368 -30.39 -22.10 42.76
C ARG A 368 -30.19 -22.54 44.22
N TYR A 369 -29.87 -21.62 45.14
CA TYR A 369 -30.69 -21.27 46.33
C TYR A 369 -29.97 -20.26 47.26
N VAL A 370 -30.79 -19.47 47.97
CA VAL A 370 -30.53 -18.48 49.05
C VAL A 370 -31.79 -18.59 49.95
N PRO A 371 -31.78 -18.53 51.32
CA PRO A 371 -31.01 -17.68 52.26
C PRO A 371 -30.25 -18.52 53.35
N SER A 372 -29.68 -18.04 54.49
CA SER A 372 -30.23 -17.19 55.57
C SER A 372 -29.20 -16.69 56.63
N ILE A 373 -29.45 -15.46 57.14
CA ILE A 373 -29.28 -14.84 58.51
C ILE A 373 -28.64 -15.70 59.65
N HIS A 374 -27.88 -15.23 60.67
CA HIS A 374 -27.62 -13.92 61.33
C HIS A 374 -26.09 -13.71 61.61
N HIS A 375 -25.51 -12.64 62.19
CA HIS A 375 -25.91 -11.45 63.00
C HIS A 375 -25.30 -10.15 62.37
N LEU A 376 -25.88 -8.93 62.46
CA LEU A 376 -25.94 -7.98 63.60
C LEU A 376 -24.57 -7.70 64.25
N SER A 377 -24.11 -6.47 64.58
CA SER A 377 -24.62 -5.08 64.50
C SER A 377 -23.46 -4.14 64.95
N PHE A 378 -23.34 -2.82 64.75
CA PHE A 378 -24.17 -1.71 64.21
C PHE A 378 -23.18 -0.58 63.71
N CYS A 379 -23.47 0.70 63.41
CA CYS A 379 -24.66 1.55 63.54
C CYS A 379 -24.78 2.61 62.40
N ARG A 380 -25.99 3.16 62.23
CA ARG A 380 -26.38 4.35 61.42
C ARG A 380 -26.84 5.46 62.42
N PRO A 381 -27.65 6.51 62.13
CA PRO A 381 -28.19 7.08 60.88
C PRO A 381 -27.37 8.36 60.53
N SER A 382 -27.83 9.56 60.09
CA SER A 382 -29.15 10.09 59.73
C SER A 382 -29.08 11.08 58.56
N SER A 383 -30.14 11.87 58.33
CA SER A 383 -30.65 12.06 56.95
C SER A 383 -31.70 13.15 56.78
N ARG A 384 -31.71 13.85 55.62
CA ARG A 384 -32.88 14.21 54.77
C ARG A 384 -32.52 15.14 53.58
N LEU A 385 -33.36 15.11 52.54
CA LEU A 385 -33.57 16.12 51.48
C LEU A 385 -34.75 17.04 51.91
N PRO A 386 -35.08 18.20 51.28
CA PRO A 386 -34.79 18.61 49.88
C PRO A 386 -34.47 20.12 49.61
N SER A 387 -34.38 20.46 48.30
CA SER A 387 -34.85 21.70 47.61
C SER A 387 -34.29 23.12 47.91
N SER A 388 -33.48 23.62 46.95
CA SER A 388 -33.54 24.98 46.29
C SER A 388 -33.43 26.30 47.11
N PRO A 389 -33.23 27.48 46.46
CA PRO A 389 -32.16 27.91 45.53
C PRO A 389 -31.39 29.16 46.15
N PRO A 390 -30.65 30.03 45.43
CA PRO A 390 -29.70 31.00 46.04
C PRO A 390 -30.34 32.35 46.47
N PRO A 391 -29.55 33.27 47.06
CA PRO A 391 -29.03 34.39 46.24
C PRO A 391 -27.55 34.77 46.51
N GLU A 392 -27.16 35.90 45.92
CA GLU A 392 -25.85 36.57 45.90
C GLU A 392 -25.28 36.95 47.27
N GLU A 393 -23.95 37.12 47.35
CA GLU A 393 -23.33 38.37 47.85
C GLU A 393 -21.93 38.56 47.21
N GLU A 394 -21.51 39.81 47.02
CA GLU A 394 -20.19 40.19 46.49
C GLU A 394 -19.13 40.25 47.61
N THR A 395 -17.83 40.17 47.27
CA THR A 395 -16.77 40.78 48.08
C THR A 395 -15.51 40.98 47.25
N ASP A 396 -14.99 42.20 47.22
CA ASP A 396 -13.80 42.58 46.45
C ASP A 396 -12.49 42.11 47.12
N GLU A 397 -11.54 41.65 46.31
CA GLU A 397 -10.11 41.60 46.65
C GLU A 397 -9.32 42.50 45.68
N GLU A 398 -8.99 43.73 46.11
CA GLU A 398 -7.91 44.51 45.52
C GLU A 398 -7.25 45.39 46.59
N GLY A 399 -5.92 45.33 46.74
CA GLY A 399 -5.20 46.30 47.58
C GLY A 399 -3.96 45.82 48.34
N SER A 400 -2.89 45.37 47.66
CA SER A 400 -1.47 45.68 47.96
C SER A 400 -0.51 45.09 46.92
#